data_AF-A0A959LIX6-F1
#
_entry.id   AF-A0A959LIX6-F1
#
_cell.length_a   1.000
_cell.length_b   1.000
_cell.length_c   1.000
_cell.angle_alpha   90.00
_cell.angle_beta   90.00
_cell.angle_gamma   90.00
#
_symmetry.space_group_name_H-M   'P 1'
#
loop_
_entity.id
_entity.type
_entity.pdbx_description
1 polymer ?
#
loop_
_entity_poly.entity_id
_entity_poly.type
_entity_poly.pdbx_seq_one_letter_code
_entity_poly.pdbx_strand_id
1 'polypeptide(L)'
;MKEAKNVIAEHETANGTGVSRRRFLGYAGGLAGAGLLIASCGKDNTVAPEAGATDLGVNDEGLINLMFVSQQVEAAFYTQVLLTPYSGMNPTEKLLLTDMRDHEIAHREFLRNYLKGKGTSVQTDFSSVNFDNKANVLENAEMIENLVVALNNEIGRLLVFSDNAAIVVKLATVEARHAGTISNFRNTGSFFGPVDVTGSEPGMLPSNAVTTLNRFLSTKVSGNNLPNK
;
A
#
# COMPACT_ATOMS: atom_id res chain seq x y z
N MET A 1 72.79 -51.25 -25.08
CA MET A 1 73.13 -50.40 -26.23
C MET A 1 72.38 -50.88 -27.47
N LYS A 2 71.35 -50.14 -27.89
CA LYS A 2 71.10 -49.69 -29.27
C LYS A 2 69.78 -48.91 -29.31
N GLU A 3 69.80 -47.87 -30.11
CA GLU A 3 68.93 -46.69 -30.11
C GLU A 3 67.56 -46.87 -30.79
N ALA A 4 66.66 -45.97 -30.37
CA ALA A 4 65.70 -45.13 -31.10
C ALA A 4 64.76 -45.72 -32.18
N LYS A 5 63.49 -45.31 -32.10
CA LYS A 5 62.78 -44.63 -33.20
C LYS A 5 61.49 -43.94 -32.72
N ASN A 6 61.33 -42.68 -33.16
CA ASN A 6 60.11 -41.88 -33.12
C ASN A 6 58.93 -42.61 -33.78
N VAL A 7 57.73 -42.48 -33.19
CA VAL A 7 56.45 -42.61 -33.88
C VAL A 7 55.56 -41.44 -33.45
N ILE A 8 55.11 -40.66 -34.44
CA ILE A 8 54.14 -39.58 -34.30
C ILE A 8 52.75 -40.21 -34.39
N ALA A 9 51.83 -39.85 -33.48
CA ALA A 9 50.42 -40.21 -33.59
C ALA A 9 49.56 -38.93 -33.46
N GLU A 10 48.95 -38.61 -34.59
CA GLU A 10 47.69 -37.93 -34.92
C GLU A 10 47.03 -36.89 -33.98
N HIS A 11 46.58 -35.85 -34.67
CA HIS A 11 45.77 -34.72 -34.25
C HIS A 11 44.30 -35.13 -34.11
N GLU A 12 43.72 -35.03 -32.91
CA GLU A 12 42.27 -35.09 -32.73
C GLU A 12 41.77 -33.79 -32.06
N THR A 13 40.92 -33.08 -32.79
CA THR A 13 40.31 -31.81 -32.40
C THR A 13 39.30 -32.02 -31.28
N ALA A 14 39.54 -31.36 -30.15
CA ALA A 14 38.58 -31.26 -29.05
C ALA A 14 37.31 -30.51 -29.49
N ASN A 15 36.17 -31.22 -29.53
CA ASN A 15 34.85 -30.65 -29.76
C ASN A 15 34.06 -30.67 -28.45
N GLY A 16 33.80 -29.49 -27.89
CA GLY A 16 33.15 -29.29 -26.60
C GLY A 16 31.71 -29.79 -26.56
N THR A 17 31.36 -30.52 -25.50
CA THR A 17 30.00 -31.01 -25.23
C THR A 17 29.15 -29.89 -24.61
N GLY A 18 28.63 -29.01 -25.47
CA GLY A 18 27.59 -28.05 -25.09
C GLY A 18 26.27 -28.76 -24.80
N VAL A 19 25.63 -28.39 -23.69
CA VAL A 19 24.26 -28.82 -23.36
C VAL A 19 23.33 -28.45 -24.50
N SER A 20 22.56 -29.41 -25.02
CA SER A 20 21.67 -29.16 -26.16
C SER A 20 20.56 -28.16 -25.78
N ARG A 21 20.33 -27.15 -26.63
CA ARG A 21 19.28 -26.12 -26.46
C ARG A 21 17.90 -26.72 -26.19
N ARG A 22 17.64 -27.93 -26.72
CA ARG A 22 16.38 -28.68 -26.51
C ARG A 22 16.22 -29.20 -25.08
N ARG A 23 17.33 -29.52 -24.38
CA ARG A 23 17.29 -29.95 -22.97
C ARG A 23 17.15 -28.77 -22.00
N PHE A 24 17.70 -27.60 -22.35
CA PHE A 24 17.50 -26.38 -21.55
C PHE A 24 16.03 -25.93 -21.52
N LEU A 25 15.34 -25.98 -22.66
CA LEU A 25 13.91 -25.63 -22.75
C LEU A 25 12.99 -26.64 -22.02
N GLY A 26 13.42 -27.90 -21.90
CA GLY A 26 12.70 -28.93 -21.13
C GLY A 26 12.75 -28.71 -19.62
N TYR A 27 13.85 -28.17 -19.09
CA TYR A 27 13.98 -27.86 -17.66
C TYR A 27 13.35 -26.51 -17.27
N ALA A 28 13.21 -25.57 -18.20
CA ALA A 28 12.55 -24.28 -17.96
C ALA A 28 11.01 -24.32 -18.12
N GLY A 29 10.44 -25.35 -18.77
CA GLY A 29 9.00 -25.46 -19.04
C GLY A 29 8.16 -26.20 -17.99
N GLY A 30 8.78 -26.73 -16.92
CA GLY A 30 8.11 -27.61 -15.94
C GLY A 30 7.48 -26.93 -14.72
N LEU A 31 7.54 -25.61 -14.59
CA LEU A 31 7.04 -24.84 -13.43
C LEU A 31 6.15 -23.65 -13.82
N ALA A 32 5.39 -23.75 -14.91
CA ALA A 32 4.36 -22.77 -15.28
C ALA A 32 2.98 -23.42 -15.23
N GLY A 33 2.59 -23.86 -14.02
CA GLY A 33 1.35 -24.58 -13.76
C GLY A 33 0.51 -23.91 -12.68
N ALA A 34 0.25 -22.61 -12.80
CA ALA A 34 -0.88 -21.95 -12.16
C ALA A 34 -1.08 -20.54 -12.75
N GLY A 35 -2.16 -20.38 -13.52
CA GLY A 35 -2.88 -19.11 -13.73
C GLY A 35 -2.13 -17.98 -14.44
N LEU A 36 -2.45 -17.76 -15.71
CA LEU A 36 -2.54 -16.43 -16.34
C LEU A 36 -3.20 -16.59 -17.71
N LEU A 37 -4.53 -16.69 -17.72
CA LEU A 37 -5.32 -16.38 -18.92
C LEU A 37 -5.57 -14.88 -18.93
N ILE A 38 -4.62 -14.10 -19.44
CA ILE A 38 -4.91 -12.72 -19.84
C ILE A 38 -5.21 -12.75 -21.34
N ALA A 39 -6.50 -12.80 -21.64
CA ALA A 39 -7.00 -12.49 -22.97
C ALA A 39 -6.78 -10.99 -23.23
N SER A 40 -6.01 -10.72 -24.28
CA SER A 40 -5.74 -9.40 -24.82
C SER A 40 -6.96 -8.84 -25.57
N CYS A 41 -7.56 -7.77 -25.05
CA CYS A 41 -8.23 -6.74 -25.87
C CYS A 41 -8.62 -5.50 -25.06
N GLY A 42 -8.16 -4.33 -25.54
CA GLY A 42 -8.77 -3.02 -25.25
C GLY A 42 -8.23 -2.28 -24.03
N LYS A 43 -7.82 -1.03 -24.24
CA LYS A 43 -7.33 -0.11 -23.21
C LYS A 43 -8.45 0.22 -22.22
N ASP A 44 -8.35 -0.33 -21.02
CA ASP A 44 -8.66 0.33 -19.76
C ASP A 44 -7.94 -0.49 -18.69
N ASN A 45 -7.16 0.16 -17.82
CA ASN A 45 -6.55 -0.49 -16.67
C ASN A 45 -7.65 -0.76 -15.63
N THR A 46 -8.63 -1.59 -15.96
CA THR A 46 -9.56 -2.14 -14.97
C THR A 46 -8.80 -3.20 -14.20
N VAL A 47 -8.29 -2.82 -13.03
CA VAL A 47 -7.97 -3.80 -12.00
C VAL A 47 -9.25 -4.61 -11.79
N ALA A 48 -9.24 -5.89 -12.18
CA ALA A 48 -10.39 -6.73 -11.97
C ALA A 48 -10.73 -6.70 -10.47
N PRO A 49 -11.98 -6.38 -10.08
CA PRO A 49 -12.32 -6.32 -8.67
C PRO A 49 -12.05 -7.69 -8.06
N GLU A 50 -11.42 -7.71 -6.87
CA GLU A 50 -11.37 -8.93 -6.09
C GLU A 50 -12.81 -9.43 -5.89
N ALA A 51 -13.05 -10.70 -6.21
CA ALA A 51 -14.39 -11.28 -6.11
C ALA A 51 -14.92 -11.11 -4.68
N GLY A 52 -16.05 -10.41 -4.52
CA GLY A 52 -16.65 -10.13 -3.22
C GLY A 52 -16.22 -8.81 -2.56
N ALA A 53 -15.45 -7.95 -3.24
CA ALA A 53 -15.14 -6.61 -2.75
C ALA A 53 -16.39 -5.72 -2.71
N THR A 54 -16.52 -4.91 -1.65
CA THR A 54 -17.61 -3.94 -1.48
C THR A 54 -17.35 -2.71 -2.33
N ASP A 55 -18.28 -2.36 -3.23
CA ASP A 55 -18.19 -1.14 -4.02
C ASP A 55 -18.34 0.09 -3.13
N LEU A 56 -17.42 1.05 -3.27
CA LEU A 56 -17.44 2.31 -2.53
C LEU A 56 -18.47 3.30 -3.09
N GLY A 57 -18.97 3.06 -4.30
CA GLY A 57 -19.95 3.92 -4.97
C GLY A 57 -19.29 4.81 -6.02
N VAL A 58 -19.94 5.94 -6.29
CA VAL A 58 -19.60 6.82 -7.42
C VAL A 58 -19.48 8.27 -6.96
N ASN A 59 -18.83 9.10 -7.80
CA ASN A 59 -18.72 10.54 -7.59
C ASN A 59 -18.21 10.90 -6.18
N ASP A 60 -18.59 12.06 -5.66
CA ASP A 60 -18.22 12.52 -4.32
C ASP A 60 -18.60 11.53 -3.21
N GLU A 61 -19.76 10.85 -3.28
CA GLU A 61 -20.15 9.87 -2.26
C GLU A 61 -19.13 8.73 -2.16
N GLY A 62 -18.67 8.23 -3.30
CA GLY A 62 -17.64 7.21 -3.35
C GLY A 62 -16.29 7.69 -2.81
N LEU A 63 -15.91 8.93 -3.10
CA LEU A 63 -14.69 9.54 -2.55
C LEU A 63 -14.76 9.69 -1.03
N ILE A 64 -15.89 10.16 -0.49
CA ILE A 64 -16.08 10.28 0.95
C ILE A 64 -16.15 8.90 1.63
N ASN A 65 -16.73 7.88 0.98
CA ASN A 65 -16.65 6.49 1.46
C ASN A 65 -15.21 5.98 1.49
N LEU A 66 -14.39 6.30 0.48
CA LEU A 66 -12.96 5.93 0.47
C LEU A 66 -12.19 6.58 1.63
N MET A 67 -12.42 7.86 1.91
CA MET A 67 -11.88 8.51 3.12
C MET A 67 -12.37 7.79 4.37
N PHE A 68 -13.66 7.50 4.46
CA PHE A 68 -14.21 6.84 5.65
C PHE A 68 -13.59 5.45 5.87
N VAL A 69 -13.27 4.72 4.81
CA VAL A 69 -12.52 3.46 4.89
C VAL A 69 -11.09 3.68 5.39
N SER A 70 -10.38 4.70 4.90
CA SER A 70 -9.02 4.99 5.38
C SER A 70 -8.99 5.31 6.87
N GLN A 71 -9.93 6.14 7.34
CA GLN A 71 -10.06 6.52 8.74
C GLN A 71 -10.46 5.34 9.64
N GLN A 72 -11.18 4.35 9.12
CA GLN A 72 -11.43 3.09 9.84
C GLN A 72 -10.14 2.28 10.02
N VAL A 73 -9.28 2.23 9.00
CA VAL A 73 -7.97 1.56 9.07
C VAL A 73 -7.08 2.24 10.10
N GLU A 74 -6.93 3.56 10.03
CA GLU A 74 -6.11 4.36 10.95
C GLU A 74 -6.56 4.23 12.41
N ALA A 75 -7.86 4.41 12.67
CA ALA A 75 -8.41 4.30 14.01
C ALA A 75 -8.22 2.89 14.60
N ALA A 76 -8.39 1.84 13.78
CA ALA A 76 -8.17 0.46 14.21
C ALA A 76 -6.67 0.18 14.42
N PHE A 77 -5.80 0.70 13.56
CA PHE A 77 -4.35 0.51 13.64
C PHE A 77 -3.80 1.09 14.94
N TYR A 78 -4.03 2.37 15.24
CA TYR A 78 -3.53 2.99 16.48
C TYR A 78 -4.21 2.43 17.73
N THR A 79 -5.46 1.99 17.63
CA THR A 79 -6.09 1.23 18.73
C THR A 79 -5.31 -0.05 19.00
N GLN A 80 -4.95 -0.80 17.96
CA GLN A 80 -4.18 -2.03 18.08
C GLN A 80 -2.77 -1.75 18.64
N VAL A 81 -2.08 -0.70 18.19
CA VAL A 81 -0.77 -0.30 18.72
C VAL A 81 -0.81 -0.09 20.24
N LEU A 82 -1.90 0.47 20.78
CA LEU A 82 -2.02 0.74 22.20
C LEU A 82 -2.56 -0.45 23.01
N LEU A 83 -3.28 -1.37 22.37
CA LEU A 83 -3.68 -2.65 22.97
C LEU A 83 -2.50 -3.62 23.07
N THR A 84 -1.61 -3.60 22.09
CA THR A 84 -0.36 -4.39 22.05
C THR A 84 0.84 -3.48 21.83
N PRO A 85 1.29 -2.73 22.86
CA PRO A 85 2.45 -1.85 22.75
C PRO A 85 3.71 -2.62 22.36
N TYR A 86 4.48 -2.10 21.40
CA TYR A 86 5.78 -2.68 21.06
C TYR A 86 6.75 -2.69 22.24
N SER A 87 7.72 -3.60 22.18
CA SER A 87 8.77 -3.70 23.21
C SER A 87 9.57 -2.39 23.31
N GLY A 88 9.67 -1.87 24.54
CA GLY A 88 10.42 -0.64 24.82
C GLY A 88 9.65 0.67 24.55
N MET A 89 8.34 0.62 24.30
CA MET A 89 7.51 1.84 24.20
C MET A 89 7.61 2.67 25.48
N ASN A 90 8.16 3.88 25.35
CA ASN A 90 8.32 4.79 26.47
C ASN A 90 7.06 5.66 26.67
N PRO A 91 6.91 6.36 27.82
CA PRO A 91 5.71 7.14 28.12
C PRO A 91 5.39 8.25 27.11
N THR A 92 6.41 8.92 26.56
CA THR A 92 6.23 9.98 25.56
C THR A 92 5.68 9.42 24.26
N GLU A 93 6.23 8.28 23.82
CA GLU A 93 5.77 7.59 22.60
C GLU A 93 4.34 7.10 22.77
N LYS A 94 4.01 6.54 23.93
CA LYS A 94 2.65 6.10 24.25
C LYS A 94 1.67 7.27 24.24
N LEU A 95 2.05 8.41 24.81
CA LEU A 95 1.21 9.61 24.81
C LEU A 95 0.94 10.08 23.38
N LEU A 96 1.99 10.22 22.56
CA LEU A 96 1.87 10.65 21.17
C LEU A 96 0.97 9.71 20.35
N LEU A 97 1.17 8.39 20.46
CA LEU A 97 0.35 7.41 19.75
C LEU A 97 -1.08 7.34 20.28
N THR A 98 -1.30 7.72 21.55
CA THR A 98 -2.65 7.89 22.14
C THR A 98 -3.36 9.09 21.53
N ASP A 99 -2.68 10.23 21.42
CA ASP A 99 -3.26 11.42 20.79
C ASP A 99 -3.60 11.15 19.32
N MET A 100 -2.75 10.42 18.59
CA MET A 100 -3.05 9.99 17.22
C MET A 100 -4.31 9.11 17.18
N ARG A 101 -4.37 8.02 17.97
CA ARG A 101 -5.57 7.17 18.06
C ARG A 101 -6.84 8.00 18.26
N ASP A 102 -6.80 8.95 19.19
CA ASP A 102 -7.99 9.73 19.56
C ASP A 102 -8.43 10.66 18.42
N HIS A 103 -7.49 11.21 17.65
CA HIS A 103 -7.80 11.95 16.43
C HIS A 103 -8.41 11.05 15.34
N GLU A 104 -7.85 9.85 15.10
CA GLU A 104 -8.38 8.94 14.07
C GLU A 104 -9.76 8.41 14.41
N ILE A 105 -10.01 8.14 15.70
CA ILE A 105 -11.35 7.86 16.17
C ILE A 105 -12.24 9.06 15.86
N ALA A 106 -11.85 10.28 16.20
CA ALA A 106 -12.65 11.46 15.91
C ALA A 106 -12.94 11.65 14.40
N HIS A 107 -11.96 11.42 13.51
CA HIS A 107 -12.16 11.47 12.06
C HIS A 107 -13.16 10.41 11.58
N ARG A 108 -12.99 9.16 12.02
CA ARG A 108 -13.92 8.06 11.71
C ARG A 108 -15.34 8.39 12.18
N GLU A 109 -15.50 8.84 13.41
CA GLU A 109 -16.81 9.19 13.99
C GLU A 109 -17.44 10.37 13.26
N PHE A 110 -16.63 11.37 12.90
CA PHE A 110 -17.06 12.53 12.11
C PHE A 110 -17.59 12.10 10.75
N LEU A 111 -16.83 11.30 9.99
CA LEU A 111 -17.24 10.83 8.66
C LEU A 111 -18.44 9.89 8.74
N ARG A 112 -18.53 9.02 9.75
CA ARG A 112 -19.72 8.18 9.96
C ARG A 112 -20.97 9.03 10.15
N ASN A 113 -20.87 10.11 10.94
CA ASN A 113 -21.98 11.02 11.17
C ASN A 113 -22.31 11.82 9.90
N TYR A 114 -21.30 12.27 9.16
CA TYR A 114 -21.49 12.97 7.88
C TYR A 114 -22.23 12.09 6.86
N LEU A 115 -21.84 10.82 6.76
CA LEU A 115 -22.50 9.79 5.95
C LEU A 115 -23.82 9.28 6.57
N LYS A 116 -24.29 9.88 7.67
CA LYS A 116 -25.55 9.55 8.36
C LYS A 116 -25.65 8.06 8.73
N GLY A 117 -24.52 7.45 9.08
CA GLY A 117 -24.41 6.03 9.42
C GLY A 117 -24.55 5.07 8.22
N LYS A 118 -24.58 5.58 6.99
CA LYS A 118 -24.72 4.77 5.75
C LYS A 118 -23.40 4.51 5.03
N GLY A 119 -22.28 4.97 5.61
CA GLY A 119 -20.96 4.78 5.02
C GLY A 119 -20.52 3.32 5.00
N THR A 120 -19.63 2.98 4.07
CA THR A 120 -19.08 1.63 3.93
C THR A 120 -18.29 1.23 5.18
N SER A 121 -18.80 0.26 5.93
CA SER A 121 -18.11 -0.29 7.10
C SER A 121 -17.22 -1.46 6.68
N VAL A 122 -15.99 -1.49 7.20
CA VAL A 122 -15.00 -2.52 6.87
C VAL A 122 -14.43 -3.17 8.13
N GLN A 123 -14.01 -4.42 8.01
CA GLN A 123 -13.19 -5.09 9.01
C GLN A 123 -11.72 -5.00 8.59
N THR A 124 -10.87 -4.61 9.53
CA THR A 124 -9.42 -4.53 9.32
C THR A 124 -8.74 -5.88 9.51
N ASP A 125 -7.58 -6.05 8.90
CA ASP A 125 -6.67 -7.18 9.07
C ASP A 125 -5.24 -6.66 9.12
N PHE A 126 -4.61 -6.77 10.29
CA PHE A 126 -3.23 -6.37 10.52
C PHE A 126 -2.31 -7.57 10.73
N SER A 127 -2.67 -8.76 10.25
CA SER A 127 -1.87 -9.98 10.38
C SER A 127 -0.46 -9.86 9.79
N SER A 128 -0.23 -8.91 8.88
CA SER A 128 1.09 -8.60 8.30
C SER A 128 1.92 -7.61 9.13
N VAL A 129 1.36 -7.01 10.18
CA VAL A 129 2.03 -6.04 11.06
C VAL A 129 2.52 -6.75 12.31
N ASN A 130 3.81 -6.61 12.60
CA ASN A 130 4.40 -7.06 13.85
C ASN A 130 4.35 -5.94 14.90
N PHE A 131 3.30 -5.94 15.72
CA PHE A 131 3.08 -4.93 16.76
C PHE A 131 4.10 -4.98 17.91
N ASP A 132 4.86 -6.06 18.07
CA ASP A 132 5.91 -6.14 19.09
C ASP A 132 7.19 -5.40 18.68
N ASN A 133 7.33 -5.06 17.38
CA ASN A 133 8.51 -4.43 16.80
C ASN A 133 8.26 -2.95 16.46
N LYS A 134 8.96 -2.05 17.17
CA LYS A 134 8.84 -0.59 16.96
C LYS A 134 9.08 -0.17 15.51
N ALA A 135 10.11 -0.69 14.84
CA ALA A 135 10.43 -0.29 13.48
C ALA A 135 9.31 -0.71 12.51
N ASN A 136 8.77 -1.91 12.65
CA ASN A 136 7.66 -2.40 11.83
C ASN A 136 6.36 -1.61 12.06
N VAL A 137 6.05 -1.27 13.32
CA VAL A 137 4.89 -0.41 13.66
C VAL A 137 5.05 0.95 13.00
N LEU A 138 6.20 1.62 13.17
CA LEU A 138 6.38 2.96 12.62
C LEU A 138 6.48 2.96 11.08
N GLU A 139 7.02 1.91 10.46
CA GLU A 139 7.01 1.74 9.01
C GLU A 139 5.59 1.65 8.44
N ASN A 140 4.72 0.87 9.09
CA ASN A 140 3.32 0.78 8.66
C ASN A 140 2.55 2.06 8.97
N ALA A 141 2.82 2.70 10.13
CA ALA A 141 2.25 4.01 10.44
C ALA A 141 2.60 5.02 9.33
N GLU A 142 3.88 5.16 8.98
CA GLU A 142 4.29 6.13 7.95
C GLU A 142 3.67 5.82 6.58
N MET A 143 3.52 4.54 6.23
CA MET A 143 2.82 4.15 4.99
C MET A 143 1.35 4.58 5.00
N ILE A 144 0.63 4.33 6.11
CA ILE A 144 -0.79 4.62 6.22
C ILE A 144 -1.01 6.15 6.20
N GLU A 145 -0.27 6.89 7.02
CA GLU A 145 -0.38 8.34 7.14
C GLU A 145 -0.11 9.06 5.81
N ASN A 146 0.98 8.69 5.12
CA ASN A 146 1.29 9.28 3.82
C ASN A 146 0.26 8.88 2.74
N LEU A 147 -0.31 7.68 2.82
CA LEU A 147 -1.40 7.29 1.93
C LEU A 147 -2.60 8.21 2.13
N VAL A 148 -2.96 8.53 3.37
CA VAL A 148 -4.16 9.33 3.67
C VAL A 148 -3.97 10.79 3.31
N VAL A 149 -2.77 11.35 3.55
CA VAL A 149 -2.40 12.68 3.03
C VAL A 149 -2.52 12.74 1.50
N ALA A 150 -1.89 11.80 0.79
CA ALA A 150 -1.91 11.76 -0.66
C ALA A 150 -3.33 11.53 -1.23
N LEU A 151 -4.12 10.68 -0.58
CA LEU A 151 -5.52 10.44 -0.92
C LEU A 151 -6.35 11.71 -0.75
N ASN A 152 -6.22 12.42 0.37
CA ASN A 152 -6.98 13.63 0.63
C ASN A 152 -6.65 14.74 -0.37
N ASN A 153 -5.38 14.88 -0.76
CA ASN A 153 -4.97 15.82 -1.80
C ASN A 153 -5.65 15.52 -3.13
N GLU A 154 -5.71 14.24 -3.52
CA GLU A 154 -6.35 13.85 -4.78
C GLU A 154 -7.88 13.92 -4.71
N ILE A 155 -8.50 13.55 -3.59
CA ILE A 155 -9.95 13.72 -3.39
C ILE A 155 -10.31 15.20 -3.48
N GLY A 156 -9.55 16.09 -2.85
CA GLY A 156 -9.79 17.54 -2.93
C GLY A 156 -9.81 18.05 -4.37
N ARG A 157 -9.00 17.46 -5.25
CA ARG A 157 -8.97 17.77 -6.70
C ARG A 157 -10.18 17.20 -7.46
N LEU A 158 -10.71 16.06 -7.03
CA LEU A 158 -11.75 15.30 -7.71
C LEU A 158 -13.18 15.66 -7.28
N LEU A 159 -13.36 16.35 -6.15
CA LEU A 159 -14.67 16.73 -5.63
C LEU A 159 -15.38 17.75 -6.54
N VAL A 160 -16.70 17.57 -6.68
CA VAL A 160 -17.55 18.49 -7.41
C VAL A 160 -18.33 19.43 -6.46
N PHE A 161 -18.76 18.94 -5.30
CA PHE A 161 -19.57 19.73 -4.35
C PHE A 161 -18.72 20.43 -3.29
N SER A 162 -18.94 21.73 -3.10
CA SER A 162 -18.15 22.58 -2.19
C SER A 162 -18.21 22.17 -0.72
N ASP A 163 -19.35 21.65 -0.26
CA ASP A 163 -19.51 21.23 1.14
C ASP A 163 -18.62 20.04 1.49
N ASN A 164 -18.37 19.14 0.53
CA ASN A 164 -17.43 18.03 0.69
C ASN A 164 -15.98 18.55 0.78
N ALA A 165 -15.63 19.61 0.05
CA ALA A 165 -14.28 20.18 0.07
C ALA A 165 -13.92 20.72 1.45
N ALA A 166 -14.87 21.36 2.13
CA ALA A 166 -14.67 21.85 3.50
C ALA A 166 -14.36 20.72 4.50
N ILE A 167 -14.89 19.52 4.26
CA ILE A 167 -14.64 18.35 5.10
C ILE A 167 -13.26 17.77 4.83
N VAL A 168 -12.92 17.58 3.55
CA VAL A 168 -11.60 17.07 3.14
C VAL A 168 -10.49 17.94 3.71
N VAL A 169 -10.61 19.26 3.58
CA VAL A 169 -9.58 20.21 4.09
C VAL A 169 -9.45 20.13 5.61
N LYS A 170 -10.55 19.95 6.35
CA LYS A 170 -10.49 19.82 7.81
C LYS A 170 -9.66 18.60 8.23
N LEU A 171 -9.93 17.45 7.64
CA LEU A 171 -9.20 16.22 7.93
C LEU A 171 -7.75 16.31 7.45
N ALA A 172 -7.53 16.72 6.19
CA ALA A 172 -6.21 16.77 5.56
C ALA A 172 -5.14 17.52 6.39
N THR A 173 -5.52 18.61 7.07
CA THR A 173 -4.57 19.37 7.91
C THR A 173 -4.12 18.61 9.16
N VAL A 174 -4.98 17.73 9.70
CA VAL A 174 -4.67 16.89 10.86
C VAL A 174 -3.76 15.74 10.39
N GLU A 175 -4.13 15.06 9.31
CA GLU A 175 -3.36 13.97 8.70
C GLU A 175 -1.95 14.41 8.31
N ALA A 176 -1.80 15.61 7.75
CA ALA A 176 -0.48 16.15 7.43
C ALA A 176 0.43 16.29 8.67
N ARG A 177 -0.15 16.63 9.83
CA ARG A 177 0.61 16.70 11.09
C ARG A 177 0.95 15.31 11.62
N HIS A 178 0.06 14.35 11.43
CA HIS A 178 0.29 12.96 11.81
C HIS A 178 1.42 12.33 10.98
N ALA A 179 1.37 12.47 9.65
CA ALA A 179 2.45 12.08 8.75
C ALA A 179 3.79 12.71 9.13
N GLY A 180 3.83 14.04 9.36
CA GLY A 180 5.06 14.73 9.80
C GLY A 180 5.56 14.25 11.17
N THR A 181 4.63 13.94 12.09
CA THR A 181 4.96 13.43 13.42
C THR A 181 5.57 12.04 13.35
N ILE A 182 4.97 11.13 12.60
CA ILE A 182 5.48 9.76 12.42
C ILE A 182 6.81 9.77 11.67
N SER A 183 6.96 10.62 10.65
CA SER A 183 8.23 10.77 9.95
C SER A 183 9.34 11.19 10.92
N ASN A 184 9.12 12.24 11.71
CA ASN A 184 10.09 12.70 12.70
C ASN A 184 10.35 11.65 13.79
N PHE A 185 9.34 10.84 14.12
CA PHE A 185 9.48 9.75 15.08
C PHE A 185 10.33 8.59 14.53
N ARG A 186 10.26 8.30 13.23
CA ARG A 186 11.13 7.33 12.56
C ARG A 186 12.55 7.86 12.38
N ASN A 187 12.68 9.10 11.94
CA ASN A 187 13.94 9.73 11.60
C ASN A 187 13.95 11.17 12.13
N THR A 188 14.58 11.37 13.28
CA THR A 188 14.62 12.67 13.95
C THR A 188 15.06 13.78 12.99
N GLY A 189 14.22 14.79 12.81
CA GLY A 189 14.44 15.92 11.91
C GLY A 189 13.80 15.79 10.53
N SER A 190 13.17 14.67 10.17
CA SER A 190 12.31 14.60 8.98
C SER A 190 10.90 15.06 9.34
N PHE A 191 10.52 16.25 8.86
CA PHE A 191 9.21 16.86 9.15
C PHE A 191 8.23 16.77 7.99
N PHE A 192 8.67 16.24 6.85
CA PHE A 192 7.89 16.14 5.62
C PHE A 192 7.94 14.71 5.10
N GLY A 193 6.81 14.24 4.57
CA GLY A 193 6.73 12.98 3.84
C GLY A 193 7.44 13.05 2.48
N PRO A 194 7.16 12.12 1.56
CA PRO A 194 7.70 12.19 0.20
C PRO A 194 7.13 13.39 -0.55
N VAL A 195 7.82 14.53 -0.48
CA VAL A 195 7.50 15.75 -1.24
C VAL A 195 8.15 15.70 -2.61
N ASP A 196 7.46 16.25 -3.61
CA ASP A 196 8.02 16.41 -4.95
C ASP A 196 9.04 17.55 -5.02
N VAL A 197 9.58 17.81 -6.21
CA VAL A 197 10.57 18.87 -6.46
C VAL A 197 10.04 20.28 -6.17
N THR A 198 8.73 20.45 -6.02
CA THR A 198 8.07 21.71 -5.65
C THR A 198 7.83 21.83 -4.16
N GLY A 199 8.11 20.78 -3.38
CA GLY A 199 7.81 20.71 -1.96
C GLY A 199 6.35 20.32 -1.65
N SER A 200 5.62 19.78 -2.63
CA SER A 200 4.22 19.35 -2.47
C SER A 200 4.14 17.83 -2.31
N GLU A 201 3.29 17.31 -1.43
CA GLU A 201 2.99 15.88 -1.44
C GLU A 201 2.10 15.54 -2.66
N PRO A 202 2.55 14.66 -3.58
CA PRO A 202 1.76 14.30 -4.74
C PRO A 202 0.49 13.55 -4.33
N GLY A 203 -0.62 13.84 -5.02
CA GLY A 203 -1.88 13.13 -4.83
C GLY A 203 -1.81 11.66 -5.25
N MET A 204 -2.58 10.81 -4.56
CA MET A 204 -2.73 9.39 -4.91
C MET A 204 -4.12 9.13 -5.50
N LEU A 205 -4.16 8.61 -6.74
CA LEU A 205 -5.42 8.21 -7.38
C LEU A 205 -6.24 7.26 -6.49
N PRO A 206 -7.57 7.42 -6.42
CA PRO A 206 -8.44 6.58 -5.60
C PRO A 206 -8.25 5.08 -5.81
N SER A 207 -7.99 4.64 -7.06
CA SER A 207 -7.72 3.24 -7.38
C SER A 207 -6.46 2.70 -6.68
N ASN A 208 -5.39 3.51 -6.61
CA ASN A 208 -4.13 3.12 -5.99
C ASN A 208 -4.25 3.11 -4.45
N ALA A 209 -5.02 4.06 -3.91
CA ALA A 209 -5.33 4.10 -2.48
C ALA A 209 -6.14 2.85 -2.07
N VAL A 210 -7.14 2.45 -2.87
CA VAL A 210 -7.90 1.20 -2.65
C VAL A 210 -6.98 -0.02 -2.65
N THR A 211 -6.07 -0.15 -3.62
CA THR A 211 -5.12 -1.26 -3.67
C THR A 211 -4.29 -1.34 -2.40
N THR A 212 -3.80 -0.21 -1.90
CA THR A 212 -2.96 -0.18 -0.70
C THR A 212 -3.78 -0.43 0.57
N LEU A 213 -4.96 0.19 0.72
CA LEU A 213 -5.85 -0.03 1.86
C LEU A 213 -6.31 -1.48 1.97
N ASN A 214 -6.59 -2.15 0.85
CA ASN A 214 -6.97 -3.56 0.85
C ASN A 214 -5.91 -4.48 1.46
N ARG A 215 -4.65 -4.06 1.63
CA ARG A 215 -3.64 -4.82 2.38
C ARG A 215 -3.93 -4.91 3.89
N PHE A 216 -4.71 -3.97 4.41
CA PHE A 216 -5.08 -3.83 5.82
C PHE A 216 -6.53 -4.19 6.10
N LEU A 217 -7.23 -4.78 5.13
CA LEU A 217 -8.66 -5.08 5.21
C LEU A 217 -8.93 -6.57 5.00
N SER A 218 -9.77 -7.15 5.85
CA SER A 218 -10.43 -8.43 5.57
C SER A 218 -11.71 -8.21 4.74
N THR A 219 -12.44 -7.12 4.97
CA THR A 219 -13.51 -6.66 4.08
C THR A 219 -12.92 -5.86 2.93
N LYS A 220 -12.64 -6.53 1.81
CA LYS A 220 -12.09 -5.87 0.61
C LYS A 220 -13.07 -4.84 0.05
N VAL A 221 -12.53 -3.74 -0.47
CA VAL A 221 -13.32 -2.68 -1.14
C VAL A 221 -12.87 -2.49 -2.58
N SER A 222 -13.77 -1.97 -3.42
CA SER A 222 -13.51 -1.64 -4.82
C SER A 222 -13.81 -0.17 -5.08
N GLY A 223 -12.89 0.49 -5.78
CA GLY A 223 -13.04 1.87 -6.25
C GLY A 223 -13.26 1.97 -7.77
N ASN A 224 -13.79 0.92 -8.41
CA ASN A 224 -13.87 0.84 -9.88
C ASN A 224 -14.68 1.98 -10.51
N ASN A 225 -15.62 2.54 -9.77
CA ASN A 225 -16.49 3.61 -10.24
C ASN A 225 -16.12 4.99 -9.65
N LEU A 226 -14.96 5.10 -9.00
CA LEU A 226 -14.50 6.37 -8.43
C LEU A 226 -13.95 7.29 -9.52
N PRO A 227 -14.15 8.61 -9.39
CA PRO A 227 -13.55 9.60 -10.26
C PRO A 227 -12.02 9.43 -10.36
N ASN A 228 -11.49 9.67 -11.56
CA ASN A 228 -10.04 9.62 -11.82
C ASN A 228 -9.49 10.86 -12.53
N LYS A 229 -10.36 11.83 -12.87
CA LYS A 229 -10.02 13.08 -13.56
C LYS A 229 -10.95 14.19 -13.11
#